data_AF-A0A8T1NNW3-F1
#
_entry.id   AF-A0A8T1NNW3-F1
#
_cell.length_a   1.000
_cell.length_b   1.000
_cell.length_c   1.000
_cell.angle_alpha   90.00
_cell.angle_beta   90.00
_cell.angle_gamma   90.00
#
_symmetry.space_group_name_H-M   'P 1'
#
loop_
_entity.id
_entity.type
_entity.pdbx_description
1 polymer ?
#
loop_
_entity_poly.entity_id
_entity_poly.type
_entity_poly.pdbx_seq_one_letter_code
_entity_poly.pdbx_strand_id
1 'polypeptide(L)'
;MLLTVGSDEACLHRRVAQLKEKECQLAIEDVMYMLIFYRFSEIKVPLVPRLSRCVYNSRLEICPSRDWELESIHSLEVLEIVREHVTTIIGLRADSSVTDYWATTKITRLMLGRVYVASVLYGYFLKSASLRHHLEQSLALANQDCHLGCRTSNQFQELCAYGLKNLVFDTVSNKQSVSHGQGSTNQGMKGEPLKCYVMRLDPETLQRCAKLKSKEAVHLIENHSCALFGDGKTGLVENDEVILTSFSSLRRLVLEAVAFGSFLWDTEEYIDTVYKLKENN
;
A
#
# COMPACT_ATOMS: atom_id res chain seq x y z
N MET A 1 -33.25 21.97 -29.54
CA MET A 1 -33.94 22.48 -28.34
C MET A 1 -32.88 23.04 -27.40
N LEU A 2 -32.88 24.36 -27.19
CA LEU A 2 -32.01 25.02 -26.22
C LEU A 2 -32.65 24.88 -24.85
N LEU A 3 -32.12 24.00 -24.00
CA LEU A 3 -32.53 23.88 -22.60
C LEU A 3 -32.15 25.18 -21.88
N THR A 4 -33.15 25.95 -21.46
CA THR A 4 -32.96 27.16 -20.66
C THR A 4 -32.35 26.78 -19.30
N VAL A 5 -31.21 27.41 -18.98
CA VAL A 5 -30.53 27.26 -17.70
C VAL A 5 -31.48 27.69 -16.59
N GLY A 6 -32.06 26.73 -15.86
CA GLY A 6 -33.03 26.97 -14.79
C GLY A 6 -34.41 26.32 -14.98
N SER A 7 -34.67 25.63 -16.10
CA SER A 7 -35.87 24.78 -16.25
C SER A 7 -35.87 23.63 -15.23
N ASP A 8 -37.06 23.23 -14.76
CA ASP A 8 -37.25 22.05 -13.90
C ASP A 8 -36.65 20.78 -14.53
N GLU A 9 -36.69 20.66 -15.86
CA GLU A 9 -36.07 19.58 -16.62
C GLU A 9 -34.54 19.60 -16.50
N ALA A 10 -33.91 20.79 -16.59
CA ALA A 10 -32.47 20.95 -16.42
C ALA A 10 -32.04 20.66 -14.97
N CYS A 11 -32.87 21.01 -13.99
CA CYS A 11 -32.67 20.68 -12.58
C CYS A 11 -32.72 19.15 -12.36
N LEU A 12 -33.72 18.48 -12.95
CA LEU A 12 -33.86 17.03 -12.90
C LEU A 12 -32.65 16.33 -13.52
N HIS A 13 -32.23 16.71 -14.74
CA HIS A 13 -31.06 16.13 -15.39
C HIS A 13 -29.78 16.31 -14.56
N ARG A 14 -29.59 17.48 -13.95
CA ARG A 14 -28.46 17.72 -13.03
C ARG A 14 -28.51 16.78 -11.83
N ARG A 15 -29.68 16.58 -11.22
CA ARG A 15 -29.82 15.70 -10.07
C ARG A 15 -29.58 14.23 -10.43
N VAL A 16 -30.09 13.78 -11.58
CA VAL A 16 -29.85 12.43 -12.11
C VAL A 16 -28.36 12.22 -12.36
N ALA A 17 -27.67 13.19 -12.97
CA ALA A 17 -26.23 13.09 -13.18
C ALA A 17 -25.44 12.99 -11.87
N GLN A 18 -25.80 13.78 -10.85
CA GLN A 18 -25.19 13.71 -9.51
C GLN A 18 -25.40 12.34 -8.84
N LEU A 19 -26.59 11.75 -8.96
CA LEU A 19 -26.86 10.42 -8.41
C LEU A 19 -26.04 9.34 -9.13
N LYS A 20 -26.03 9.36 -10.46
CA LYS A 20 -25.22 8.44 -11.27
C LYS A 20 -23.73 8.54 -10.96
N GLU A 21 -23.23 9.75 -10.72
CA GLU A 21 -21.84 9.97 -10.35
C GLU A 21 -21.53 9.35 -8.97
N LYS A 22 -22.42 9.47 -8.00
CA LYS A 22 -22.27 8.82 -6.69
C LYS A 22 -22.33 7.29 -6.79
N GLU A 23 -23.26 6.76 -7.58
CA GLU A 23 -23.34 5.31 -7.82
C GLU A 23 -22.07 4.78 -8.50
N CYS A 24 -21.53 5.53 -9.46
CA CYS A 24 -20.27 5.20 -10.12
C CYS A 24 -19.10 5.21 -9.13
N GLN A 25 -19.01 6.23 -8.27
CA GLN A 25 -17.99 6.32 -7.22
C GLN A 25 -18.04 5.11 -6.28
N LEU A 26 -19.22 4.70 -5.82
CA LEU A 26 -19.37 3.51 -4.99
C LEU A 26 -18.97 2.22 -5.72
N ALA A 27 -19.37 2.07 -6.98
CA ALA A 27 -18.98 0.92 -7.79
C ALA A 27 -17.46 0.86 -8.01
N ILE A 28 -16.81 2.01 -8.19
CA ILE A 28 -15.34 2.08 -8.29
C ILE A 28 -14.71 1.66 -6.96
N GLU A 29 -15.20 2.16 -5.83
CA GLU A 29 -14.72 1.77 -4.50
C GLU A 29 -14.78 0.24 -4.30
N ASP A 30 -15.90 -0.39 -4.65
CA ASP A 30 -16.08 -1.84 -4.61
C ASP A 30 -15.06 -2.56 -5.50
N VAL A 31 -14.82 -2.06 -6.73
CA VAL A 31 -13.80 -2.62 -7.63
C VAL A 31 -12.40 -2.47 -7.05
N MET A 32 -12.05 -1.31 -6.46
CA MET A 32 -10.75 -1.12 -5.80
C MET A 32 -10.58 -2.15 -4.68
N TYR A 33 -11.60 -2.31 -3.83
CA TYR A 33 -11.56 -3.25 -2.71
C TYR A 33 -11.40 -4.69 -3.20
N MET A 34 -12.11 -5.08 -4.25
CA MET A 34 -11.99 -6.42 -4.85
C MET A 34 -10.59 -6.67 -5.42
N LEU A 35 -9.96 -5.68 -6.04
CA LEU A 35 -8.58 -5.81 -6.52
C LEU A 35 -7.58 -5.98 -5.37
N ILE A 36 -7.72 -5.19 -4.30
CA ILE A 36 -6.88 -5.34 -3.10
C ILE A 36 -7.11 -6.71 -2.46
N PHE A 37 -8.35 -7.14 -2.31
CA PHE A 37 -8.69 -8.47 -1.79
C PHE A 37 -8.07 -9.59 -2.64
N TYR A 38 -8.12 -9.44 -3.97
CA TYR A 38 -7.49 -10.36 -4.89
C TYR A 38 -5.96 -10.43 -4.68
N ARG A 39 -5.27 -9.30 -4.48
CA ARG A 39 -3.83 -9.29 -4.13
C ARG A 39 -3.52 -10.06 -2.86
N PHE A 40 -4.33 -9.89 -1.82
CA PHE A 40 -4.19 -10.67 -0.59
C PHE A 40 -4.40 -12.18 -0.82
N SER A 41 -5.35 -12.53 -1.69
CA SER A 41 -5.57 -13.92 -2.12
C SER A 41 -4.37 -14.49 -2.89
N GLU A 42 -3.71 -13.72 -3.77
CA GLU A 42 -2.52 -14.15 -4.52
C GLU A 42 -1.37 -14.53 -3.59
N ILE A 43 -1.13 -13.73 -2.55
CA ILE A 43 -0.10 -14.00 -1.54
C ILE A 43 -0.54 -15.03 -0.48
N LYS A 44 -1.76 -15.57 -0.61
CA LYS A 44 -2.37 -16.57 0.29
C LYS A 44 -2.50 -16.10 1.74
N VAL A 45 -2.71 -14.80 1.94
CA VAL A 45 -2.92 -14.18 3.25
C VAL A 45 -4.35 -13.67 3.34
N PRO A 46 -5.21 -14.26 4.18
CA PRO A 46 -6.57 -13.76 4.37
C PRO A 46 -6.53 -12.43 5.12
N LEU A 47 -7.30 -11.43 4.67
CA LEU A 47 -7.50 -10.19 5.42
C LEU A 47 -8.00 -10.49 6.83
N VAL A 48 -7.54 -9.71 7.80
CA VAL A 48 -7.97 -9.81 9.20
C VAL A 48 -9.49 -9.61 9.26
N PRO A 49 -10.25 -10.55 9.84
CA PRO A 49 -11.69 -10.36 10.00
C PRO A 49 -11.95 -9.32 11.10
N ARG A 50 -13.20 -8.87 11.21
CA ARG A 50 -13.63 -7.94 12.26
C ARG A 50 -13.07 -8.35 13.62
N LEU A 51 -12.54 -7.40 14.39
CA LEU A 51 -11.84 -7.71 15.65
C LEU A 51 -12.68 -8.51 16.64
N SER A 52 -14.00 -8.31 16.68
CA SER A 52 -14.91 -9.10 17.52
C SER A 52 -14.86 -10.61 17.25
N ARG A 53 -14.43 -11.04 16.06
CA ARG A 53 -14.21 -12.46 15.71
C ARG A 53 -12.82 -12.97 16.08
N CYS A 54 -11.89 -12.06 16.41
CA CYS A 54 -10.51 -12.37 16.78
C CYS A 54 -10.24 -12.22 18.28
N VAL A 55 -11.20 -11.67 19.04
CA VAL A 55 -11.09 -11.52 20.49
C VAL A 55 -11.64 -12.78 21.17
N TYR A 56 -10.77 -13.49 21.88
CA TYR A 56 -11.09 -14.66 22.69
C TYR A 56 -10.73 -14.36 24.14
N ASN A 57 -11.67 -14.52 25.08
CA ASN A 57 -11.45 -14.23 26.50
C ASN A 57 -10.85 -12.82 26.75
N SER A 58 -11.36 -11.80 26.06
CA SER A 58 -10.87 -10.41 26.09
C SER A 58 -9.42 -10.22 25.61
N ARG A 59 -8.86 -11.23 24.94
CA ARG A 59 -7.55 -11.20 24.29
C ARG A 59 -7.68 -11.28 22.78
N LEU A 60 -7.16 -10.29 22.07
CA LEU A 60 -7.03 -10.29 20.62
C LEU A 60 -5.90 -11.22 20.21
N GLU A 61 -6.24 -12.25 19.43
CA GLU A 61 -5.28 -13.14 18.80
C GLU A 61 -5.59 -13.31 17.32
N ILE A 62 -4.64 -12.91 16.47
CA ILE A 62 -4.76 -13.02 15.02
C ILE A 62 -3.83 -14.14 14.55
N CYS A 63 -4.43 -15.26 14.15
CA CYS A 63 -3.73 -16.45 13.67
C CYS A 63 -4.27 -16.92 12.32
N PRO A 64 -3.42 -17.44 11.41
CA PRO A 64 -1.95 -17.49 11.48
C PRO A 64 -1.28 -16.12 11.25
N SER A 65 -0.03 -15.95 11.69
CA SER A 65 0.68 -14.65 11.62
C SER A 65 1.13 -14.25 10.21
N ARG A 66 1.35 -15.20 9.29
CA ARG A 66 1.66 -14.92 7.87
C ARG A 66 2.72 -13.84 7.64
N ASP A 67 3.65 -13.69 8.58
CA ASP A 67 4.59 -12.56 8.59
C ASP A 67 5.51 -12.63 7.37
N TRP A 68 5.95 -13.84 7.01
CA TRP A 68 6.81 -14.07 5.84
C TRP A 68 6.11 -13.69 4.53
N GLU A 69 4.87 -14.13 4.34
CA GLU A 69 4.12 -13.86 3.13
C GLU A 69 3.87 -12.35 2.96
N LEU A 70 3.55 -11.64 4.05
CA LEU A 70 3.39 -10.19 4.04
C LEU A 70 4.72 -9.46 3.79
N GLU A 71 5.83 -9.93 4.35
CA GLU A 71 7.14 -9.34 4.12
C GLU A 71 7.64 -9.58 2.69
N SER A 72 7.29 -10.72 2.09
CA SER A 72 7.78 -11.13 0.77
C SER A 72 7.30 -10.27 -0.40
N ILE A 73 6.29 -9.42 -0.19
CA ILE A 73 5.78 -8.50 -1.23
C ILE A 73 6.72 -7.30 -1.45
N HIS A 74 7.63 -7.06 -0.50
CA HIS A 74 8.50 -5.89 -0.48
C HIS A 74 9.90 -6.23 -1.02
N SER A 75 10.51 -5.27 -1.72
CA SER A 75 11.93 -5.35 -2.05
C SER A 75 12.78 -5.26 -0.78
N LEU A 76 14.05 -5.71 -0.84
CA LEU A 76 14.93 -5.73 0.33
C LEU A 76 15.07 -4.35 0.99
N GLU A 77 15.18 -3.28 0.18
CA GLU A 77 15.30 -1.91 0.69
C GLU A 77 14.03 -1.44 1.40
N VAL A 78 12.86 -1.74 0.84
CA VAL A 78 11.56 -1.41 1.44
C VAL A 78 11.35 -2.21 2.72
N LEU A 79 11.67 -3.50 2.70
CA LEU A 79 11.49 -4.42 3.82
C LEU A 79 12.27 -4.00 5.07
N GLU A 80 13.49 -3.47 4.90
CA GLU A 80 14.27 -2.94 6.02
C GLU A 80 13.52 -1.81 6.75
N ILE A 81 12.99 -0.86 5.98
CA ILE A 81 12.26 0.30 6.51
C ILE A 81 10.93 -0.16 7.14
N VAL A 82 10.22 -1.11 6.51
CA VAL A 82 8.99 -1.70 7.06
C VAL A 82 9.24 -2.39 8.40
N ARG A 83 10.32 -3.18 8.53
CA ARG A 83 10.68 -3.84 9.80
C ARG A 83 10.98 -2.84 10.90
N GLU A 84 11.65 -1.72 10.58
CA GLU A 84 11.89 -0.63 11.52
C GLU A 84 10.58 0.05 11.97
N HIS A 85 9.67 0.33 11.03
CA HIS A 85 8.34 0.86 11.33
C HIS A 85 7.54 -0.07 12.25
N VAL A 86 7.46 -1.36 11.91
CA VAL A 86 6.78 -2.40 12.71
C VAL A 86 7.36 -2.45 14.13
N THR A 87 8.68 -2.49 14.25
CA THR A 87 9.38 -2.54 15.55
C THR A 87 9.08 -1.30 16.39
N THR A 88 9.08 -0.12 15.76
CA THR A 88 8.81 1.18 16.40
C THR A 88 7.37 1.29 16.90
N ILE A 89 6.40 0.90 16.08
CA ILE A 89 4.97 0.97 16.40
C ILE A 89 4.59 -0.02 17.51
N ILE A 90 5.18 -1.21 17.48
CA ILE A 90 4.91 -2.27 18.45
C ILE A 90 5.64 -2.00 19.77
N GLY A 91 6.72 -1.20 19.75
CA GLY A 91 7.57 -0.94 20.91
C GLY A 91 8.44 -2.12 21.30
N LEU A 92 8.64 -3.08 20.38
CA LEU A 92 9.54 -4.22 20.57
C LEU A 92 10.98 -3.80 20.26
N ARG A 93 11.99 -4.43 20.87
CA ARG A 93 13.38 -4.30 20.40
C ARG A 93 13.62 -5.27 19.23
N ALA A 94 14.52 -4.90 18.34
CA ALA A 94 14.91 -5.73 17.18
C ALA A 94 15.43 -7.13 17.59
N ASP A 95 16.06 -7.25 18.77
CA ASP A 95 16.61 -8.50 19.31
C ASP A 95 15.64 -9.25 20.24
N SER A 96 14.34 -9.07 20.04
CA SER A 96 13.29 -9.72 20.85
C SER A 96 13.29 -11.24 20.70
N SER A 97 13.20 -11.92 21.84
CA SER A 97 13.12 -13.38 21.90
C SER A 97 11.74 -13.87 21.44
N VAL A 98 11.63 -15.16 21.09
CA VAL A 98 10.33 -15.78 20.75
C VAL A 98 9.32 -15.59 21.89
N THR A 99 9.76 -15.65 23.15
CA THR A 99 8.92 -15.40 24.33
C THR A 99 8.35 -13.98 24.37
N ASP A 100 9.08 -12.99 23.84
CA ASP A 100 8.61 -11.62 23.78
C ASP A 100 7.48 -11.45 22.75
N TYR A 101 7.43 -12.24 21.67
CA TYR A 101 6.32 -12.17 20.70
C TYR A 101 4.97 -12.63 21.28
N TRP A 102 5.00 -13.54 22.25
CA TRP A 102 3.82 -14.02 22.96
C TRP A 102 3.47 -13.15 24.17
N ALA A 103 4.33 -12.20 24.54
CA ALA A 103 4.06 -11.29 25.64
C ALA A 103 2.83 -10.45 25.34
N THR A 104 1.96 -10.33 26.34
CA THR A 104 0.70 -9.60 26.21
C THR A 104 0.89 -8.16 26.62
N THR A 105 0.32 -7.24 25.85
CA THR A 105 0.22 -5.82 26.15
C THR A 105 -1.25 -5.37 26.13
N LYS A 106 -1.54 -4.24 26.76
CA LYS A 106 -2.88 -3.63 26.77
C LYS A 106 -2.88 -2.46 25.78
N ILE A 107 -3.86 -2.45 24.89
CA ILE A 107 -4.06 -1.37 23.93
C ILE A 107 -5.55 -1.05 23.82
N THR A 108 -5.89 0.21 23.64
CA THR A 108 -7.29 0.58 23.41
C THR A 108 -7.69 0.32 21.97
N ARG A 109 -8.95 0.00 21.72
CA ARG A 109 -9.46 -0.29 20.38
C ARG A 109 -9.28 0.89 19.43
N LEU A 110 -9.51 2.12 19.92
CA LEU A 110 -9.28 3.34 19.15
C LEU A 110 -7.81 3.49 18.77
N MET A 111 -6.89 3.24 19.71
CA MET A 111 -5.45 3.32 19.43
C MET A 111 -5.03 2.29 18.37
N LEU A 112 -5.55 1.07 18.45
CA LEU A 112 -5.30 0.02 17.46
C LEU A 112 -5.77 0.43 16.06
N GLY A 113 -6.96 1.03 15.95
CA GLY A 113 -7.49 1.55 14.70
C GLY A 113 -6.63 2.69 14.12
N ARG A 114 -6.18 3.62 14.98
CA ARG A 114 -5.26 4.70 14.57
C ARG A 114 -3.94 4.15 14.04
N VAL A 115 -3.36 3.18 14.74
CA VAL A 115 -2.13 2.50 14.32
C VAL A 115 -2.31 1.79 12.98
N TYR A 116 -3.45 1.13 12.78
CA TYR A 116 -3.77 0.47 11.50
C TYR A 116 -3.84 1.49 10.35
N VAL A 117 -4.64 2.55 10.48
CA VAL A 117 -4.80 3.58 9.44
C VAL A 117 -3.46 4.28 9.16
N ALA A 118 -2.70 4.63 10.20
CA ALA A 118 -1.37 5.22 10.03
C ALA A 118 -0.43 4.28 9.28
N SER A 119 -0.51 2.97 9.52
CA SER A 119 0.31 1.97 8.85
C SER A 119 -0.13 1.72 7.40
N VAL A 120 -1.43 1.86 7.08
CA VAL A 120 -1.93 1.87 5.70
C VAL A 120 -1.35 3.07 4.94
N LEU A 121 -1.47 4.28 5.51
CA LEU A 121 -0.92 5.48 4.90
C LEU A 121 0.61 5.39 4.75
N TYR A 122 1.30 4.78 5.72
CA TYR A 122 2.73 4.53 5.65
C TYR A 122 3.11 3.58 4.50
N GLY A 123 2.39 2.47 4.32
CA GLY A 123 2.61 1.54 3.21
C GLY A 123 2.38 2.20 1.85
N TYR A 124 1.31 2.99 1.73
CA TYR A 124 1.02 3.78 0.53
C TYR A 124 2.14 4.80 0.23
N PHE A 125 2.56 5.57 1.25
CA PHE A 125 3.67 6.50 1.16
C PHE A 125 4.96 5.82 0.71
N LEU A 126 5.32 4.70 1.33
CA LEU A 126 6.57 4.01 1.07
C LEU A 126 6.61 3.45 -0.36
N LYS A 127 5.47 2.96 -0.86
CA LYS A 127 5.33 2.56 -2.27
C LYS A 127 5.55 3.74 -3.22
N SER A 128 4.91 4.88 -2.94
CA SER A 128 5.10 6.11 -3.72
C SER A 128 6.55 6.60 -3.71
N ALA A 129 7.18 6.65 -2.53
CA ALA A 129 8.55 7.11 -2.36
C ALA A 129 9.56 6.17 -3.03
N SER A 130 9.36 4.86 -2.94
CA SER A 130 10.20 3.87 -3.61
C SER A 130 10.17 4.00 -5.13
N LEU A 131 8.98 4.17 -5.72
CA LEU A 131 8.84 4.37 -7.16
C LEU A 131 9.45 5.68 -7.62
N ARG A 132 9.23 6.76 -6.86
CA ARG A 132 9.88 8.05 -7.13
C ARG A 132 11.40 7.94 -7.10
N HIS A 133 11.95 7.29 -6.07
CA HIS A 133 13.37 7.07 -5.92
C HIS A 133 13.95 6.29 -7.11
N HIS A 134 13.30 5.19 -7.50
CA HIS A 134 13.71 4.38 -8.64
C HIS A 134 13.69 5.18 -9.95
N LEU A 135 12.67 6.04 -10.15
CA LEU A 135 12.59 6.93 -11.32
C LEU A 135 13.73 7.95 -11.33
N GLU A 136 14.02 8.59 -10.19
CA GLU A 136 15.12 9.56 -10.08
C GLU A 136 16.48 8.90 -10.33
N GLN A 137 16.72 7.70 -9.79
CA GLN A 137 17.92 6.92 -10.08
C GLN A 137 18.03 6.58 -11.57
N SER A 138 16.93 6.13 -12.18
CA SER A 138 16.89 5.76 -13.60
C SER A 138 17.19 6.96 -14.51
N LEU A 139 16.63 8.14 -14.20
CA LEU A 139 16.90 9.38 -14.92
C LEU A 139 18.35 9.86 -14.73
N ALA A 140 18.90 9.72 -13.53
CA ALA A 140 20.30 10.06 -13.27
C ALA A 140 21.26 9.19 -14.08
N LEU A 141 20.99 7.88 -14.19
CA LEU A 141 21.75 6.96 -15.03
C LEU A 141 21.63 7.30 -16.53
N ALA A 142 20.41 7.53 -17.02
CA ALA A 142 20.17 7.88 -18.43
C ALA A 142 20.89 9.18 -18.84
N ASN A 143 20.96 10.16 -17.94
CA ASN A 143 21.69 11.40 -18.18
C ASN A 143 23.21 11.18 -18.19
N GLN A 144 23.75 10.25 -17.40
CA GLN A 144 25.18 9.92 -17.39
C GLN A 144 25.60 9.18 -18.67
N ASP A 145 24.79 8.27 -19.18
CA ASP A 145 25.06 7.54 -20.43
C ASP A 145 25.07 8.45 -21.66
N CYS A 146 24.24 9.50 -21.68
CA CYS A 146 24.25 10.53 -22.73
C CYS A 146 25.55 11.35 -22.79
N HIS A 147 26.33 11.42 -21.70
CA HIS A 147 27.59 12.16 -21.67
C HIS A 147 28.80 11.35 -22.16
N LEU A 148 28.68 10.03 -22.38
CA LEU A 148 29.83 9.17 -22.70
C LEU A 148 29.85 8.55 -24.10
N GLY A 149 28.83 8.70 -24.94
CA GLY A 149 28.95 8.28 -26.35
C GLY A 149 27.66 8.18 -27.13
N CYS A 150 27.49 9.07 -28.10
CA CYS A 150 26.54 8.89 -29.19
C CYS A 150 26.97 7.70 -30.07
N ARG A 151 26.34 6.54 -29.90
CA ARG A 151 25.90 5.59 -30.94
C ARG A 151 25.46 4.29 -30.26
N THR A 152 24.15 4.09 -30.10
CA THR A 152 23.39 3.01 -30.77
C THR A 152 21.91 3.27 -30.48
N SER A 153 21.23 3.75 -31.51
CA SER A 153 19.77 3.79 -31.61
C SER A 153 19.19 2.39 -31.37
N ASN A 154 18.03 2.30 -30.71
CA ASN A 154 17.08 1.17 -30.75
C ASN A 154 17.17 0.04 -29.68
N GLN A 155 17.58 0.30 -28.44
CA GLN A 155 17.27 -0.61 -27.31
C GLN A 155 16.27 -0.04 -26.29
N PHE A 156 15.94 1.26 -26.39
CA PHE A 156 15.05 1.95 -25.45
C PHE A 156 13.57 1.54 -25.54
N GLN A 157 13.18 0.80 -26.59
CA GLN A 157 11.80 0.34 -26.81
C GLN A 157 11.50 -0.99 -26.09
N GLU A 158 12.51 -1.78 -25.70
CA GLU A 158 12.30 -3.14 -25.16
C GLU A 158 12.22 -3.21 -23.62
N LEU A 159 12.81 -2.28 -22.87
CA LEU A 159 12.70 -2.30 -21.40
C LEU A 159 11.38 -1.72 -20.86
N CYS A 160 10.79 -0.73 -21.54
CA CYS A 160 9.53 -0.12 -21.11
C CYS A 160 8.27 -0.90 -21.56
N ALA A 161 8.42 -1.93 -22.41
CA ALA A 161 7.29 -2.70 -22.94
C ALA A 161 6.77 -3.79 -21.98
N TYR A 162 7.57 -4.20 -20.98
CA TYR A 162 7.18 -5.26 -20.03
C TYR A 162 6.40 -4.77 -18.79
N GLY A 163 6.19 -3.46 -18.65
CA GLY A 163 5.52 -2.89 -17.48
C GLY A 163 3.99 -2.88 -17.51
N LEU A 164 3.34 -3.11 -18.67
CA LEU A 164 1.89 -2.85 -18.76
C LEU A 164 1.11 -3.68 -19.80
N LYS A 165 1.70 -4.76 -20.33
CA LYS A 165 0.97 -5.69 -21.22
C LYS A 165 1.37 -7.12 -20.90
N ASN A 166 0.40 -7.88 -20.41
CA ASN A 166 0.42 -9.31 -20.07
C ASN A 166 0.92 -9.64 -18.66
N LEU A 167 -0.02 -9.84 -17.73
CA LEU A 167 0.06 -11.00 -16.83
C LEU A 167 -1.35 -11.48 -16.45
N VAL A 168 -1.99 -12.10 -17.43
CA VAL A 168 -3.00 -13.13 -17.23
C VAL A 168 -2.22 -14.44 -17.42
N PHE A 169 -1.96 -15.15 -16.32
CA PHE A 169 -1.33 -16.48 -16.19
C PHE A 169 0.11 -16.64 -16.73
N ASP A 170 1.06 -17.06 -15.89
CA ASP A 170 1.47 -18.47 -15.73
C ASP A 170 2.77 -18.60 -14.92
N THR A 171 3.01 -19.86 -14.56
CA THR A 171 3.82 -20.52 -13.54
C THR A 171 5.31 -20.65 -13.92
N VAL A 172 6.18 -20.54 -12.92
CA VAL A 172 7.51 -21.21 -12.72
C VAL A 172 8.33 -21.59 -13.97
N SER A 173 9.57 -21.07 -14.09
CA SER A 173 10.77 -21.93 -14.00
C SER A 173 12.08 -21.15 -13.88
N ASN A 174 12.90 -21.63 -12.94
CA ASN A 174 14.28 -21.27 -12.69
C ASN A 174 15.18 -21.93 -13.75
N LYS A 175 16.02 -21.16 -14.45
CA LYS A 175 17.23 -21.68 -15.10
C LYS A 175 18.39 -20.70 -14.94
N GLN A 176 19.37 -21.15 -14.15
CA GLN A 176 20.69 -20.56 -14.04
C GLN A 176 21.41 -20.59 -15.39
N SER A 177 22.05 -19.48 -15.76
CA SER A 177 23.16 -19.48 -16.69
C SER A 177 24.39 -18.90 -15.98
N VAL A 178 25.37 -19.78 -15.77
CA VAL A 178 26.68 -19.45 -15.22
C VAL A 178 27.52 -18.81 -16.33
N SER A 179 28.07 -17.63 -16.09
CA SER A 179 29.25 -17.15 -16.82
C SER A 179 30.35 -16.84 -15.81
N HIS A 180 31.37 -17.69 -15.79
CA HIS A 180 32.66 -17.44 -15.15
C HIS A 180 33.46 -16.44 -15.99
N GLY A 181 34.09 -15.46 -15.34
CA GLY A 181 35.20 -14.72 -15.94
C GLY A 181 35.46 -13.35 -15.33
N GLN A 182 36.64 -13.25 -14.72
CA GLN A 182 37.41 -12.03 -14.46
C GLN A 182 36.88 -11.03 -13.40
N GLY A 183 37.64 -10.94 -12.31
CA GLY A 183 37.53 -9.88 -11.33
C GLY A 183 37.77 -8.51 -11.97
N SER A 184 36.76 -7.67 -11.91
CA SER A 184 36.91 -6.23 -11.93
C SER A 184 36.11 -5.69 -10.75
N THR A 185 36.79 -5.06 -9.81
CA THR A 185 36.21 -4.16 -8.82
C THR A 185 35.63 -2.95 -9.55
N ASN A 186 34.51 -3.15 -10.24
CA ASN A 186 33.63 -2.08 -10.64
C ASN A 186 32.73 -1.83 -9.43
N GLN A 187 33.12 -0.87 -8.59
CA GLN A 187 32.13 -0.12 -7.82
C GLN A 187 31.26 0.64 -8.84
N GLY A 188 30.37 -0.08 -9.51
CA GLY A 188 29.27 0.53 -10.24
C GLY A 188 28.50 1.35 -9.22
N MET A 189 28.38 2.65 -9.47
CA MET A 189 27.86 3.62 -8.52
C MET A 189 26.53 3.14 -7.96
N LYS A 190 26.56 2.60 -6.74
CA LYS A 190 25.35 2.17 -6.05
C LYS A 190 24.59 3.44 -5.74
N GLY A 191 23.40 3.59 -6.34
CA GLY A 191 22.48 4.67 -6.01
C GLY A 191 22.31 4.77 -4.49
N GLU A 192 22.00 5.97 -3.99
CA GLU A 192 21.70 6.16 -2.58
C GLU A 192 20.64 5.13 -2.13
N PRO A 193 20.78 4.48 -0.95
CA PRO A 193 19.76 3.57 -0.46
C PRO A 193 18.44 4.29 -0.16
N LEU A 194 17.30 3.64 -0.44
CA LEU A 194 15.96 4.19 -0.23
C LEU A 194 15.74 4.81 1.15
N LYS A 195 16.33 4.23 2.19
CA LYS A 195 16.23 4.74 3.57
C LYS A 195 16.78 6.16 3.70
N CYS A 196 17.98 6.41 3.16
CA CYS A 196 18.59 7.74 3.18
C CYS A 196 17.77 8.72 2.33
N TYR A 197 17.24 8.26 1.18
CA TYR A 197 16.36 9.05 0.34
C TYR A 197 15.11 9.52 1.10
N VAL A 198 14.39 8.59 1.73
CA VAL A 198 13.18 8.88 2.52
C VAL A 198 13.46 9.87 3.64
N MET A 199 14.59 9.73 4.34
CA MET A 199 14.98 10.64 5.43
C MET A 199 15.34 12.06 4.95
N ARG A 200 15.69 12.24 3.67
CA ARG A 200 16.04 13.54 3.08
C ARG A 200 14.89 14.22 2.36
N LEU A 201 13.73 13.56 2.24
CA LEU A 201 12.56 14.17 1.61
C LEU A 201 12.17 15.44 2.36
N ASP A 202 11.98 16.52 1.60
CA ASP A 202 11.39 17.72 2.14
C ASP A 202 9.92 17.47 2.56
N PRO A 203 9.38 18.25 3.51
CA PRO A 203 8.02 18.04 4.01
C PRO A 203 6.95 18.08 2.92
N GLU A 204 7.12 18.88 1.88
CA GLU A 204 6.14 18.97 0.79
C GLU A 204 6.16 17.70 -0.08
N THR A 205 7.34 17.20 -0.43
CA THR A 205 7.48 15.96 -1.21
C THR A 205 7.02 14.75 -0.41
N LEU A 206 7.29 14.72 0.90
CA LEU A 206 6.76 13.69 1.79
C LEU A 206 5.23 13.72 1.80
N GLN A 207 4.63 14.90 1.94
CA GLN A 207 3.18 15.06 1.90
C GLN A 207 2.59 14.62 0.55
N ARG A 208 3.25 14.97 -0.58
CA ARG A 208 2.82 14.51 -1.92
C ARG A 208 2.86 12.98 -2.03
N CYS A 209 3.89 12.32 -1.49
CA CYS A 209 3.99 10.86 -1.52
C CYS A 209 2.95 10.18 -0.61
N ALA A 210 2.57 10.82 0.50
CA ALA A 210 1.56 10.29 1.43
C ALA A 210 0.11 10.62 1.03
N LYS A 211 -0.10 11.54 0.08
CA LYS A 211 -1.44 11.96 -0.35
C LYS A 211 -2.10 10.89 -1.23
N LEU A 212 -3.28 10.44 -0.80
CA LEU A 212 -4.17 9.59 -1.61
C LEU A 212 -4.70 10.40 -2.81
N LYS A 213 -4.68 9.82 -4.01
CA LYS A 213 -5.00 10.55 -5.25
C LYS A 213 -6.50 10.78 -5.42
N SER A 214 -7.32 9.86 -4.92
CA SER A 214 -8.76 9.78 -5.16
C SER A 214 -9.58 9.84 -3.87
N LYS A 215 -10.85 10.25 -3.98
CA LYS A 215 -11.79 10.24 -2.85
C LYS A 215 -12.23 8.82 -2.50
N GLU A 216 -12.27 7.97 -3.51
CA GLU A 216 -12.56 6.55 -3.43
C GLU A 216 -11.55 5.84 -2.50
N ALA A 217 -10.26 6.13 -2.63
CA ALA A 217 -9.23 5.57 -1.74
C ALA A 217 -9.39 6.03 -0.28
N VAL A 218 -9.80 7.29 -0.06
CA VAL A 218 -10.07 7.80 1.29
C VAL A 218 -11.24 7.05 1.92
N HIS A 219 -12.38 7.00 1.22
CA HIS A 219 -13.57 6.30 1.70
C HIS A 219 -13.31 4.81 1.91
N LEU A 220 -12.51 4.17 1.06
CA LEU A 220 -12.15 2.77 1.19
C LEU A 220 -11.38 2.49 2.48
N ILE A 221 -10.40 3.33 2.85
CA ILE A 221 -9.68 3.19 4.13
C ILE A 221 -10.62 3.43 5.31
N GLU A 222 -11.47 4.45 5.23
CA GLU A 222 -12.46 4.76 6.27
C GLU A 222 -13.43 3.59 6.47
N ASN A 223 -13.99 3.06 5.39
CA ASN A 223 -14.95 1.95 5.42
C ASN A 223 -14.30 0.65 5.89
N HIS A 224 -13.10 0.32 5.41
CA HIS A 224 -12.36 -0.86 5.85
C HIS A 224 -11.97 -0.77 7.33
N SER A 225 -11.47 0.38 7.79
CA SER A 225 -11.13 0.59 9.20
C SER A 225 -12.37 0.59 10.10
N CYS A 226 -13.48 1.21 9.68
CA CYS A 226 -14.77 1.12 10.38
C CYS A 226 -15.27 -0.34 10.45
N ALA A 227 -15.12 -1.13 9.39
CA ALA A 227 -15.52 -2.54 9.38
C ALA A 227 -14.67 -3.40 10.34
N LEU A 228 -13.37 -3.11 10.45
CA LEU A 228 -12.44 -3.82 11.34
C LEU A 228 -12.62 -3.44 12.81
N PHE A 229 -12.67 -2.13 13.10
CA PHE A 229 -12.60 -1.55 14.44
C PHE A 229 -13.93 -1.00 14.96
N GLY A 230 -14.98 -0.93 14.16
CA GLY A 230 -16.29 -0.44 14.57
C GLY A 230 -17.09 -1.44 15.42
N ASP A 231 -18.04 -0.93 16.20
CA ASP A 231 -18.88 -1.72 17.11
C ASP A 231 -19.94 -2.60 16.41
N GLY A 232 -20.02 -2.54 15.08
CA GLY A 232 -20.97 -3.27 14.25
C GLY A 232 -22.39 -2.70 14.22
N LYS A 233 -22.71 -1.67 15.02
CA LYS A 233 -24.02 -1.01 15.07
C LYS A 233 -24.01 0.36 14.41
N THR A 234 -22.98 1.16 14.68
CA THR A 234 -22.86 2.56 14.23
C THR A 234 -21.60 2.79 13.40
N GLY A 235 -20.67 1.82 13.38
CA GLY A 235 -19.36 1.95 12.72
C GLY A 235 -18.36 2.80 13.53
N LEU A 236 -18.85 3.51 14.56
CA LEU A 236 -18.06 4.29 15.50
C LEU A 236 -17.84 3.50 16.79
N VAL A 237 -16.70 3.74 17.45
CA VAL A 237 -16.40 3.17 18.77
C VAL A 237 -16.99 4.12 19.83
N GLU A 238 -18.20 3.82 20.31
CA GLU A 238 -18.85 4.62 21.37
C GLU A 238 -18.18 4.47 22.75
N ASN A 239 -17.50 3.34 22.99
CA ASN A 239 -16.75 3.07 24.21
C ASN A 239 -15.36 2.53 23.86
N ASP A 240 -14.30 3.20 24.30
CA ASP A 240 -12.91 2.77 24.03
C ASP A 240 -12.54 1.58 24.92
N GLU A 241 -12.83 0.38 24.42
CA GLU A 241 -12.53 -0.88 25.10
C GLU A 241 -11.02 -1.14 25.15
N VAL A 242 -10.50 -1.49 26.32
CA VAL A 242 -9.11 -1.93 26.49
C VAL A 242 -9.02 -3.42 26.12
N ILE A 243 -8.23 -3.71 25.10
CA ILE A 243 -8.03 -5.05 24.57
C ILE A 243 -6.64 -5.54 25.00
N LEU A 244 -6.57 -6.77 25.52
CA LEU A 244 -5.29 -7.45 25.71
C LEU A 244 -4.85 -8.04 24.36
N THR A 245 -3.61 -7.83 23.92
CA THR A 245 -3.11 -8.36 22.64
C THR A 245 -1.69 -8.88 22.78
N SER A 246 -1.31 -9.84 21.95
CA SER A 246 0.09 -10.23 21.77
C SER A 246 0.82 -9.31 20.80
N PHE A 247 2.14 -9.24 20.92
CA PHE A 247 2.98 -8.54 19.95
C PHE A 247 2.96 -9.22 18.57
N SER A 248 2.79 -10.54 18.49
CA SER A 248 2.56 -11.25 17.23
C SER A 248 1.29 -10.78 16.52
N SER A 249 0.18 -10.59 17.24
CA SER A 249 -1.07 -10.09 16.67
C SER A 249 -0.95 -8.63 16.20
N LEU A 250 -0.25 -7.79 16.98
CA LEU A 250 0.07 -6.43 16.55
C LEU A 250 0.92 -6.42 15.28
N ARG A 251 1.96 -7.27 15.22
CA ARG A 251 2.81 -7.42 14.03
C ARG A 251 2.02 -7.84 12.80
N ARG A 252 1.19 -8.88 12.92
CA ARG A 252 0.29 -9.32 11.85
C ARG A 252 -0.56 -8.18 11.31
N LEU A 253 -1.14 -7.39 12.22
CA LEU A 253 -2.05 -6.30 11.89
C LEU A 253 -1.31 -5.13 11.21
N VAL A 254 -0.14 -4.76 11.71
CA VAL A 254 0.69 -3.68 11.13
C VAL A 254 1.23 -4.09 9.75
N LEU A 255 1.73 -5.32 9.61
CA LEU A 255 2.19 -5.84 8.31
C LEU A 255 1.06 -5.90 7.29
N GLU A 256 -0.14 -6.32 7.69
CA GLU A 256 -1.32 -6.26 6.81
C GLU A 256 -1.64 -4.84 6.37
N ALA A 257 -1.64 -3.90 7.31
CA ALA A 257 -1.92 -2.50 7.02
C ALA A 257 -0.92 -1.93 6.01
N VAL A 258 0.37 -2.19 6.19
CA VAL A 258 1.43 -1.76 5.26
C VAL A 258 1.23 -2.38 3.86
N ALA A 259 0.93 -3.69 3.80
CA ALA A 259 0.63 -4.37 2.54
C ALA A 259 -0.61 -3.79 1.85
N PHE A 260 -1.68 -3.54 2.63
CA PHE A 260 -2.91 -2.94 2.16
C PHE A 260 -2.67 -1.56 1.55
N GLY A 261 -1.88 -0.72 2.21
CA GLY A 261 -1.48 0.60 1.69
C GLY A 261 -0.71 0.51 0.38
N SER A 262 0.24 -0.43 0.28
CA SER A 262 0.99 -0.65 -0.96
C SER A 262 0.09 -1.13 -2.10
N PHE A 263 -0.84 -2.05 -1.84
CA PHE A 263 -1.79 -2.53 -2.84
C PHE A 263 -2.81 -1.47 -3.25
N LEU A 264 -3.22 -0.62 -2.31
CA LEU A 264 -4.09 0.52 -2.59
C LEU A 264 -3.42 1.48 -3.57
N TRP A 265 -2.13 1.78 -3.39
CA TRP A 265 -1.37 2.62 -4.33
C TRP A 265 -1.39 2.03 -5.75
N ASP A 266 -1.08 0.73 -5.89
CA ASP A 266 -1.07 0.05 -7.19
C ASP A 266 -2.47 0.02 -7.84
N THR A 267 -3.50 -0.19 -7.02
CA THR A 267 -4.90 -0.25 -7.46
C THR A 267 -5.43 1.11 -7.89
N GLU A 268 -5.11 2.15 -7.14
CA GLU A 268 -5.48 3.53 -7.45
C GLU A 268 -4.84 4.00 -8.75
N GLU A 269 -3.55 3.70 -8.95
CA GLU A 269 -2.87 3.99 -10.22
C GLU A 269 -3.53 3.25 -11.39
N TYR A 270 -3.84 1.96 -11.23
CA TYR A 270 -4.49 1.18 -12.29
C TYR A 270 -5.87 1.72 -12.65
N ILE A 271 -6.72 1.98 -11.65
CA ILE A 271 -8.10 2.42 -11.86
C ILE A 271 -8.14 3.84 -12.44
N ASP A 272 -7.20 4.71 -12.06
CA ASP A 272 -7.11 6.05 -12.64
C ASP A 272 -6.94 6.01 -14.17
N THR A 273 -6.16 5.04 -14.69
CA THR A 273 -6.00 4.86 -16.14
C THR A 273 -7.30 4.47 -16.88
N VAL A 274 -8.26 3.84 -16.18
CA VAL A 274 -9.50 3.31 -16.77
C VAL A 274 -10.67 4.27 -16.57
N TYR A 275 -10.84 4.79 -15.35
CA TYR A 275 -12.03 5.56 -14.94
C TYR A 275 -11.78 7.06 -14.78
N LYS A 276 -10.53 7.53 -14.80
CA LYS A 276 -10.13 8.93 -14.56
C LYS A 276 -10.70 9.45 -13.23
N LEU A 277 -10.04 9.06 -12.14
CA LEU A 277 -10.51 9.36 -10.80
C LEU A 277 -10.52 10.86 -10.54
N LYS A 278 -11.48 11.32 -9.73
CA LYS A 278 -11.50 12.73 -9.32
C LYS A 278 -10.40 12.96 -8.30
N GLU A 279 -9.57 13.97 -8.56
CA GLU A 279 -8.54 14.39 -7.61
C GLU A 279 -9.15 14.70 -6.23
N ASN A 280 -8.48 14.16 -5.21
CA ASN A 280 -8.74 14.52 -3.83
C ASN A 280 -8.08 15.87 -3.52
N ASN A 281 -8.79 16.97 -3.77
CA ASN A 281 -8.34 18.34 -3.48
C ASN A 281 -8.57 18.76 -2.04
#